data_AF-A0A060QML9-F1
#
_entry.id   AF-A0A060QML9-F1
#
_cell.length_a   1.000
_cell.length_b   1.000
_cell.length_c   1.000
_cell.angle_alpha   90.00
_cell.angle_beta   90.00
_cell.angle_gamma   90.00
#
_symmetry.space_group_name_H-M   'P 1'
#
loop_
_entity.id
_entity.type
_entity.pdbx_description
1 polymer ?
#
loop_
_entity_poly.entity_id
_entity_poly.type
_entity_poly.pdbx_seq_one_letter_code
_entity_poly.pdbx_strand_id
1 'polypeptide(L)'
;LSRSAVSIVGLCLMISLLAGFAIFPAVFATGIEPTAGPGLLFIVLPSVFEHIPFGGLFLFLFLILFLFATLTSAFSMLEIIVAAVAKGETSQRKKRSWLIGICITAIGVPSALSYGVMQHVTLFGKTVFDLSDYLVSNILLPLGALLIAFFVPYKISKDVLYR
;
A
#
# COMPACT_ATOMS: atom_id res chain seq x y z
N LEU A 1 13.72 18.60 8.36
CA LEU A 1 12.79 17.44 8.39
C LEU A 1 11.33 17.84 8.15
N SER A 2 10.83 18.88 8.84
CA SER A 2 9.43 19.36 8.77
C SER A 2 8.96 19.71 7.35
N ARG A 3 9.77 20.41 6.55
CA ARG A 3 9.43 20.79 5.16
C ARG A 3 9.17 19.57 4.27
N SER A 4 9.99 18.52 4.38
CA SER A 4 9.80 17.28 3.63
C SER A 4 8.53 16.55 4.09
N ALA A 5 8.28 16.46 5.39
CA ALA A 5 7.08 15.83 5.93
C ALA A 5 5.79 16.53 5.45
N VAL A 6 5.73 17.86 5.55
CA VAL A 6 4.57 18.65 5.08
C VAL A 6 4.37 18.49 3.57
N SER A 7 5.46 18.50 2.78
CA SER A 7 5.36 18.30 1.33
C SER A 7 4.82 16.93 0.97
N ILE A 8 5.29 15.86 1.63
CA ILE A 8 4.85 14.49 1.36
C ILE A 8 3.37 14.35 1.73
N VAL A 9 2.98 14.78 2.94
CA VAL A 9 1.58 14.71 3.39
C VAL A 9 0.66 15.51 2.46
N GLY A 10 1.05 16.73 2.09
CA GLY A 10 0.28 17.57 1.18
C GLY A 10 0.08 16.95 -0.20
N LEU A 11 1.14 16.38 -0.77
CA LEU A 11 1.06 15.67 -2.05
C LEU A 11 0.18 14.41 -1.95
N CYS A 12 0.32 13.62 -0.89
CA CYS A 12 -0.52 12.44 -0.66
C CYS A 12 -2.01 12.79 -0.56
N LEU A 13 -2.35 13.87 0.15
CA LEU A 13 -3.73 14.35 0.27
C LEU A 13 -4.28 14.81 -1.08
N MET A 14 -3.51 15.60 -1.84
CA MET A 14 -3.90 16.05 -3.17
C MET A 14 -4.15 14.89 -4.11
N ILE A 15 -3.23 13.93 -4.20
CA ILE A 15 -3.36 12.76 -5.07
C ILE A 15 -4.56 11.90 -4.66
N SER A 16 -4.77 11.69 -3.36
CA SER A 16 -5.92 10.93 -2.85
C SER A 16 -7.27 11.59 -3.21
N LEU A 17 -7.36 12.93 -3.09
CA LEU A 17 -8.55 13.67 -3.49
C LEU A 17 -8.81 13.59 -5.00
N LEU A 18 -7.77 13.77 -5.82
CA LEU A 18 -7.87 13.67 -7.28
C LEU A 18 -8.28 12.25 -7.72
N ALA A 19 -7.72 11.22 -7.08
CA ALA A 19 -8.10 9.83 -7.33
C ALA A 19 -9.57 9.58 -6.95
N GLY A 20 -10.03 10.09 -5.81
CA GLY A 20 -11.44 10.03 -5.41
C GLY A 20 -12.37 10.69 -6.43
N PHE A 21 -12.04 11.90 -6.88
CA PHE A 21 -12.82 12.59 -7.92
C PHE A 21 -12.79 11.91 -9.29
N ALA A 22 -11.75 11.15 -9.61
CA ALA A 22 -11.73 10.36 -10.84
C ALA A 22 -12.55 9.07 -10.72
N ILE A 23 -12.44 8.35 -9.59
CA ILE A 23 -13.01 7.02 -9.41
C ILE A 23 -14.50 7.07 -9.07
N PHE A 24 -14.95 7.91 -8.13
CA PHE A 24 -16.34 7.86 -7.67
C PHE A 24 -17.37 8.22 -8.76
N PRO A 25 -17.21 9.28 -9.57
CA PRO A 25 -18.15 9.57 -10.65
C PRO A 25 -18.23 8.42 -11.66
N ALA A 26 -17.09 7.81 -11.97
CA ALA A 26 -17.01 6.64 -12.84
C ALA A 26 -17.77 5.43 -12.28
N VAL A 27 -17.60 5.13 -10.99
CA VAL A 27 -18.32 4.05 -10.28
C VAL A 27 -19.83 4.28 -10.35
N PHE A 28 -20.29 5.50 -10.05
CA PHE A 28 -21.72 5.82 -10.08
C PHE A 28 -22.31 5.81 -11.50
N ALA A 29 -21.54 6.23 -12.51
CA ALA A 29 -21.98 6.21 -13.91
C ALA A 29 -22.10 4.78 -14.48
N THR A 30 -21.25 3.86 -14.01
CA THR A 30 -21.20 2.46 -14.47
C THR A 30 -22.09 1.52 -13.64
N GLY A 31 -22.67 2.01 -12.54
CA GLY A 31 -23.53 1.22 -11.64
C GLY A 31 -22.76 0.19 -10.81
N ILE A 32 -21.43 0.31 -10.71
CA ILE A 32 -20.59 -0.59 -9.92
C ILE A 32 -20.75 -0.25 -8.43
N GLU A 33 -20.76 -1.27 -7.57
CA GLU A 33 -20.82 -1.04 -6.13
C GLU A 33 -19.47 -0.51 -5.59
N PRO A 34 -19.43 0.65 -4.90
CA PRO A 34 -18.18 1.26 -4.42
C PRO A 34 -17.48 0.47 -3.31
N THR A 35 -18.09 -0.62 -2.83
CA THR A 35 -17.62 -1.45 -1.72
C THR A 35 -16.78 -2.66 -2.17
N ALA A 36 -16.46 -2.79 -3.47
CA ALA A 36 -15.74 -3.94 -4.03
C ALA A 36 -14.26 -4.08 -3.60
N GLY A 37 -13.80 -3.28 -2.64
CA GLY A 37 -12.47 -3.41 -2.04
C GLY A 37 -11.31 -3.10 -3.00
N PRO A 38 -10.12 -3.69 -2.79
CA PRO A 38 -8.91 -3.39 -3.58
C PRO A 38 -9.04 -3.71 -5.07
N GLY A 39 -9.95 -4.62 -5.43
CA GLY A 39 -10.24 -4.99 -6.82
C GLY A 39 -11.01 -3.92 -7.60
N LEU A 40 -11.63 -2.94 -6.93
CA LEU A 40 -12.51 -1.94 -7.53
C LEU A 40 -11.81 -1.18 -8.67
N LEU A 41 -10.56 -0.80 -8.47
CA LEU A 41 -9.78 -0.06 -9.47
C LEU A 41 -9.65 -0.83 -10.80
N PHE A 42 -9.51 -2.16 -10.72
CA PHE A 42 -9.36 -3.02 -11.90
C PHE A 42 -10.68 -3.35 -12.59
N ILE A 43 -11.83 -3.00 -12.00
CA ILE A 43 -13.15 -3.12 -12.62
C ILE A 43 -13.56 -1.77 -13.21
N VAL A 44 -13.39 -0.70 -12.44
CA VAL A 44 -13.84 0.65 -12.81
C VAL A 44 -13.01 1.23 -13.94
N LEU A 45 -11.67 1.13 -13.89
CA LEU A 45 -10.83 1.77 -14.90
C LEU A 45 -11.03 1.19 -16.30
N PRO A 46 -11.08 -0.14 -16.52
CA PRO A 46 -11.41 -0.68 -17.84
C PRO A 46 -12.76 -0.17 -18.34
N SER A 47 -13.79 -0.19 -17.49
CA SER A 47 -15.13 0.27 -17.86
C SER A 47 -15.16 1.75 -18.28
N VAL A 48 -14.40 2.62 -17.58
CA VAL A 48 -14.27 4.03 -17.97
C VAL A 48 -13.55 4.17 -19.31
N PHE A 49 -12.45 3.45 -19.50
CA PHE A 49 -11.66 3.57 -20.73
C PHE A 49 -12.41 3.00 -21.94
N GLU A 50 -13.29 2.01 -21.79
CA GLU A 50 -14.14 1.51 -22.87
C GLU A 50 -15.05 2.59 -23.48
N HIS A 51 -15.45 3.59 -22.70
CA HIS A 51 -16.25 4.73 -23.19
C HIS A 51 -15.42 5.82 -23.88
N ILE A 52 -14.09 5.71 -23.89
CA ILE A 52 -13.18 6.70 -24.47
C ILE A 52 -12.57 6.12 -25.78
N PRO A 53 -12.53 6.90 -26.88
CA PRO A 53 -11.82 6.46 -28.08
C PRO A 53 -10.35 6.20 -27.76
N PHE A 54 -9.81 5.07 -28.24
CA PHE A 54 -8.48 4.56 -27.87
C PHE A 54 -8.31 4.14 -26.41
N GLY A 55 -9.41 3.82 -25.70
CA GLY A 55 -9.42 3.36 -24.31
C GLY A 55 -8.40 2.28 -23.95
N GLY A 56 -8.25 1.27 -24.82
CA GLY A 56 -7.28 0.20 -24.60
C GLY A 56 -5.82 0.69 -24.50
N LEU A 57 -5.44 1.72 -25.27
CA LEU A 57 -4.11 2.34 -25.19
C LEU A 57 -3.92 3.08 -23.87
N PHE A 58 -4.94 3.84 -23.44
CA PHE A 58 -4.91 4.56 -22.15
C PHE A 58 -4.87 3.61 -20.96
N LEU A 59 -5.64 2.52 -20.99
CA LEU A 59 -5.60 1.47 -19.97
C LEU A 59 -4.22 0.84 -19.88
N PHE A 60 -3.60 0.51 -21.02
CA PHE A 60 -2.26 -0.06 -21.09
C PHE A 60 -1.20 0.87 -20.49
N LEU A 61 -1.21 2.15 -20.90
CA LEU A 61 -0.30 3.16 -20.36
C LEU A 61 -0.51 3.36 -18.85
N PHE A 62 -1.76 3.42 -18.41
CA PHE A 62 -2.10 3.54 -16.99
C PHE A 62 -1.57 2.34 -16.19
N LEU A 63 -1.79 1.10 -16.66
CA LEU A 63 -1.30 -0.11 -15.98
C LEU A 63 0.23 -0.12 -15.87
N ILE A 64 0.94 0.34 -16.90
CA ILE A 64 2.41 0.46 -16.85
C ILE A 64 2.85 1.47 -15.79
N LEU A 65 2.24 2.66 -15.78
CA LEU A 65 2.57 3.69 -14.79
C LEU A 65 2.25 3.21 -13.37
N PHE A 66 1.10 2.55 -13.20
CA PHE A 66 0.68 1.96 -11.93
C PHE A 66 1.63 0.84 -11.48
N LEU A 67 2.13 0.01 -12.40
CA LEU A 67 3.14 -1.00 -12.10
C LEU A 67 4.42 -0.37 -11.55
N PHE A 68 4.95 0.68 -12.17
CA PHE A 68 6.14 1.35 -11.66
C PHE A 68 5.88 2.05 -10.30
N ALA A 69 4.72 2.67 -10.13
CA ALA A 69 4.33 3.30 -8.87
C ALA A 69 4.20 2.28 -7.71
N THR A 70 3.63 1.11 -7.99
CA THR A 70 3.51 0.03 -6.99
C THR A 70 4.86 -0.63 -6.70
N LEU A 71 5.71 -0.86 -7.70
CA LEU A 71 7.05 -1.43 -7.52
C LEU A 71 7.95 -0.53 -6.67
N THR A 72 7.97 0.78 -6.91
CA THR A 72 8.77 1.72 -6.11
C THR A 72 8.35 1.74 -4.65
N SER A 73 7.05 1.64 -4.38
CA SER A 73 6.50 1.52 -3.02
C SER A 73 6.89 0.18 -2.37
N ALA A 74 6.81 -0.92 -3.12
CA ALA A 74 7.20 -2.24 -2.66
C ALA A 74 8.70 -2.32 -2.31
N PHE A 75 9.58 -1.74 -3.13
CA PHE A 75 11.00 -1.67 -2.84
C PHE A 75 11.30 -0.85 -1.58
N SER A 76 10.62 0.28 -1.39
CA SER A 76 10.75 1.10 -0.18
C SER A 76 10.36 0.32 1.07
N MET A 77 9.25 -0.44 1.02
CA MET A 77 8.80 -1.27 2.15
C MET A 77 9.75 -2.43 2.46
N LEU A 78 10.23 -3.15 1.43
CA LEU A 78 11.19 -4.24 1.62
C LEU A 78 12.52 -3.73 2.21
N GLU A 79 12.99 -2.57 1.75
CA GLU A 79 14.25 -1.99 2.22
C GLU A 79 14.19 -1.61 3.70
N ILE A 80 13.04 -1.18 4.23
CA ILE A 80 12.87 -0.90 5.67
C ILE A 80 13.17 -2.15 6.51
N ILE A 81 12.64 -3.31 6.11
CA ILE A 81 12.84 -4.57 6.82
C ILE A 81 14.29 -5.05 6.64
N VAL A 82 14.80 -5.00 5.41
CA VAL A 82 16.17 -5.40 5.11
C VAL A 82 17.17 -4.56 5.89
N ALA A 83 17.00 -3.24 5.97
CA ALA A 83 17.88 -2.36 6.72
C ALA A 83 17.86 -2.68 8.22
N ALA A 84 16.67 -2.93 8.78
CA ALA A 84 16.51 -3.31 10.19
C ALA A 84 17.22 -4.64 10.52
N VAL A 85 17.12 -5.65 9.64
CA VAL A 85 17.77 -6.96 9.83
C VAL A 85 19.26 -6.90 9.46
N ALA A 86 19.66 -6.09 8.47
CA ALA A 86 21.04 -5.95 8.00
C ALA A 86 21.96 -5.35 9.08
N LYS A 87 21.44 -4.51 9.99
CA LYS A 87 22.20 -3.81 11.04
C LYS A 87 23.51 -3.16 10.53
N GLY A 88 23.54 -2.72 9.27
CA GLY A 88 24.71 -2.10 8.64
C GLY A 88 25.71 -3.06 7.97
N GLU A 89 25.49 -4.38 8.00
CA GLU A 89 26.37 -5.34 7.32
C GLU A 89 26.07 -5.41 5.80
N THR A 90 26.82 -4.63 5.02
CA THR A 90 26.64 -4.51 3.56
C THR A 90 26.82 -5.85 2.81
N SER A 91 27.71 -6.71 3.30
CA SER A 91 28.04 -8.01 2.68
C SER A 91 26.85 -8.99 2.67
N GLN A 92 25.99 -8.93 3.68
CA GLN A 92 24.87 -9.86 3.83
C GLN A 92 23.55 -9.31 3.25
N ARG A 93 23.54 -8.08 2.74
CA ARG A 93 22.31 -7.42 2.23
C ARG A 93 21.62 -8.22 1.14
N LYS A 94 22.37 -8.65 0.10
CA LYS A 94 21.79 -9.43 -1.01
C LYS A 94 21.09 -10.71 -0.55
N LYS A 95 21.73 -11.46 0.36
CA LYS A 95 21.17 -12.70 0.91
C LYS A 95 19.94 -12.42 1.77
N ARG A 96 19.99 -11.38 2.61
CA ARG A 96 18.87 -10.96 3.48
C ARG A 96 17.67 -10.46 2.68
N SER A 97 17.89 -9.67 1.62
CA SER A 97 16.83 -9.21 0.71
C SER A 97 16.11 -10.37 0.03
N TRP A 98 16.84 -11.37 -0.47
CA TRP A 98 16.22 -12.52 -1.13
C TRP A 98 15.42 -13.39 -0.15
N LEU A 99 15.98 -13.64 1.04
CA LEU A 99 15.29 -14.37 2.11
C LEU A 99 13.99 -13.67 2.52
N ILE A 100 14.06 -12.36 2.82
CA ILE A 100 12.89 -11.56 3.23
C ILE A 100 11.86 -11.51 2.10
N GLY A 101 12.30 -11.30 0.85
CA GLY A 101 11.41 -11.27 -0.31
C GLY A 101 10.65 -12.58 -0.52
N ILE A 102 11.29 -13.73 -0.29
CA ILE A 102 10.63 -15.04 -0.34
C ILE A 102 9.66 -15.21 0.81
N CYS A 103 10.03 -14.84 2.03
CA CYS A 103 9.13 -14.90 3.17
C CYS A 103 7.88 -14.04 2.94
N ILE A 104 8.04 -12.81 2.44
CA ILE A 104 6.92 -11.92 2.09
C ILE A 104 6.07 -12.54 1.00
N THR A 105 6.67 -13.08 -0.06
CA THR A 105 5.94 -13.78 -1.13
C THR A 105 5.16 -14.97 -0.59
N ALA A 106 5.77 -15.80 0.26
CA ALA A 106 5.13 -16.97 0.85
C ALA A 106 3.92 -16.61 1.73
N ILE A 107 4.00 -15.49 2.47
CA ILE A 107 2.88 -14.96 3.26
C ILE A 107 1.82 -14.30 2.36
N GLY A 108 2.24 -13.68 1.25
CA GLY A 108 1.35 -13.03 0.28
C GLY A 108 0.54 -14.01 -0.57
N VAL A 109 1.04 -15.23 -0.80
CA VAL A 109 0.35 -16.27 -1.59
C VAL A 109 -1.03 -16.61 -0.98
N PRO A 110 -1.17 -16.96 0.31
CA PRO A 110 -2.48 -17.16 0.95
C PRO A 110 -3.43 -15.96 0.79
N SER A 111 -2.91 -14.74 0.93
CA SER A 111 -3.72 -13.51 0.76
C SER A 111 -4.15 -13.29 -0.69
N ALA A 112 -3.37 -13.70 -1.68
CA ALA A 112 -3.78 -13.67 -3.08
C ALA A 112 -4.83 -14.76 -3.38
N LEU A 113 -4.65 -15.96 -2.83
CA LEU A 113 -5.57 -17.08 -3.00
C LEU A 113 -6.93 -16.84 -2.34
N SER A 114 -7.01 -15.95 -1.34
CA SER A 114 -8.28 -15.62 -0.68
C SER A 114 -9.27 -14.88 -1.58
N TYR A 115 -8.82 -14.36 -2.72
CA TYR A 115 -9.69 -13.82 -3.78
C TYR A 115 -10.19 -14.88 -4.77
N GLY A 116 -9.76 -16.14 -4.66
CA GLY A 116 -10.19 -17.23 -5.54
C GLY A 116 -10.45 -18.53 -4.78
N VAL A 117 -9.53 -19.49 -4.85
CA VAL A 117 -9.74 -20.85 -4.32
C VAL A 117 -9.95 -20.86 -2.80
N MET A 118 -9.32 -19.96 -2.04
CA MET A 118 -9.44 -19.90 -0.57
C MET A 118 -10.51 -18.90 -0.08
N GLN A 119 -11.42 -18.44 -0.93
CA GLN A 119 -12.49 -17.50 -0.53
C GLN A 119 -13.34 -18.00 0.66
N HIS A 120 -13.53 -19.32 0.77
CA HIS A 120 -14.31 -19.95 1.84
C HIS A 120 -13.52 -20.16 3.15
N VAL A 121 -12.19 -20.00 3.11
CA VAL A 121 -11.35 -20.07 4.31
C VAL A 121 -11.46 -18.73 5.03
N THR A 122 -12.46 -18.64 5.92
CA THR A 122 -12.70 -17.46 6.73
C THR A 122 -12.24 -17.67 8.16
N LEU A 123 -11.47 -16.72 8.68
CA LEU A 123 -11.02 -16.66 10.06
C LEU A 123 -11.70 -15.43 10.69
N PHE A 124 -12.44 -15.62 11.78
CA PHE A 124 -13.23 -14.55 12.42
C PHE A 124 -14.21 -13.84 11.47
N GLY A 125 -14.76 -14.56 10.49
CA GLY A 125 -15.69 -13.99 9.49
C GLY A 125 -15.02 -13.09 8.45
N LYS A 126 -13.69 -13.12 8.35
CA LYS A 126 -12.89 -12.37 7.36
C LYS A 126 -12.05 -13.33 6.53
N THR A 127 -11.78 -12.97 5.27
CA THR A 127 -10.82 -13.72 4.46
C THR A 127 -9.39 -13.55 5.02
N VAL A 128 -8.45 -14.39 4.58
CA VAL A 128 -7.04 -14.26 4.98
C VAL A 128 -6.48 -12.87 4.66
N PHE A 129 -6.80 -12.34 3.47
CA PHE A 129 -6.44 -10.97 3.10
C PHE A 129 -7.07 -9.94 4.05
N ASP A 130 -8.38 -9.97 4.24
CA ASP A 130 -9.09 -8.97 5.05
C ASP A 130 -8.65 -8.97 6.51
N LEU A 131 -8.33 -10.14 7.06
CA LEU A 131 -7.79 -10.25 8.42
C LEU A 131 -6.40 -9.63 8.51
N SER A 132 -5.54 -9.92 7.53
CA SER A 132 -4.19 -9.35 7.48
C SER A 132 -4.20 -7.83 7.29
N ASP A 133 -5.07 -7.32 6.40
CA ASP A 133 -5.25 -5.89 6.19
C ASP A 133 -5.83 -5.22 7.45
N TYR A 134 -6.84 -5.80 8.08
CA TYR A 134 -7.40 -5.25 9.31
C TYR A 134 -6.36 -5.16 10.42
N LEU A 135 -5.58 -6.23 10.63
CA LEU A 135 -4.53 -6.27 11.63
C LEU A 135 -3.48 -5.18 11.38
N VAL A 136 -3.02 -5.03 10.13
CA VAL A 136 -1.97 -4.04 9.81
C VAL A 136 -2.53 -2.62 9.83
N SER A 137 -3.58 -2.37 9.05
CA SER A 137 -4.10 -1.04 8.76
C SER A 137 -4.85 -0.42 9.94
N ASN A 138 -5.57 -1.22 10.74
CA ASN A 138 -6.38 -0.71 11.86
C ASN A 138 -5.72 -0.87 13.23
N ILE A 139 -4.78 -1.81 13.40
CA ILE A 139 -4.18 -2.08 14.71
C ILE A 139 -2.71 -1.68 14.72
N LEU A 140 -1.86 -2.33 13.90
CA LEU A 140 -0.41 -2.15 13.99
C LEU A 140 0.05 -0.74 13.57
N LEU A 141 -0.48 -0.20 12.47
CA LEU A 141 -0.08 1.14 12.01
C LEU A 141 -0.49 2.25 13.00
N PRO A 142 -1.76 2.34 13.46
CA PRO A 142 -2.15 3.37 14.42
C PRO A 142 -1.44 3.21 15.78
N LEU A 143 -1.29 1.98 16.27
CA LEU A 143 -0.59 1.71 17.52
C LEU A 143 0.90 2.06 17.42
N GLY A 144 1.54 1.69 16.30
CA GLY A 144 2.93 2.04 16.03
C GLY A 144 3.14 3.55 15.96
N ALA A 145 2.25 4.27 15.28
CA ALA A 145 2.28 5.73 15.22
C ALA A 145 2.12 6.36 16.61
N LEU A 146 1.20 5.84 17.43
CA LEU A 146 0.97 6.29 18.80
C LEU A 146 2.21 6.07 19.68
N LEU A 147 2.82 4.88 19.61
CA LEU A 147 4.04 4.58 20.37
C LEU A 147 5.19 5.51 19.97
N ILE A 148 5.37 5.77 18.67
CA ILE A 148 6.39 6.71 18.18
C ILE A 148 6.10 8.13 18.70
N ALA A 149 4.84 8.57 18.65
CA ALA A 149 4.42 9.89 19.10
C ALA A 149 4.68 10.12 20.59
N PHE A 150 4.58 9.08 21.44
CA PHE A 150 4.93 9.18 22.86
C PHE A 150 6.43 9.01 23.13
N PHE A 151 7.08 8.05 22.48
CA PHE A 151 8.47 7.68 22.76
C PHE A 151 9.48 8.74 22.34
N VAL A 152 9.29 9.35 21.15
CA VAL A 152 10.18 10.36 20.58
C VAL A 152 10.35 11.57 21.51
N PRO A 153 9.28 12.26 21.95
CA PRO A 153 9.42 13.41 22.86
C PRO A 153 9.84 13.02 24.28
N TYR A 154 9.57 11.79 24.71
CA TYR A 154 9.96 11.33 26.05
C TYR A 154 11.47 11.02 26.16
N LYS A 155 12.08 10.46 25.12
CA LYS A 155 13.47 9.98 25.16
C LYS A 155 14.49 10.90 24.49
N ILE A 156 14.07 11.76 23.56
CA ILE A 156 14.98 12.63 22.80
C ILE A 156 14.95 14.05 23.38
N SER A 157 16.11 14.59 23.73
CA SER A 157 16.25 15.97 24.25
C SER A 157 15.72 16.99 23.24
N LYS A 158 14.98 17.98 23.74
CA LYS A 158 14.32 19.02 22.93
C LYS A 158 15.30 19.76 21.99
N ASP A 159 16.55 19.94 22.40
CA ASP A 159 17.59 20.62 21.61
C ASP A 159 17.97 19.90 20.30
N VAL A 160 17.80 18.57 20.26
CA VAL A 160 18.02 17.75 19.05
C VAL A 160 16.75 17.72 18.17
N LEU A 161 15.58 17.92 18.78
CA LEU A 161 14.27 17.82 18.14
C LEU A 161 13.89 19.09 17.36
N TYR A 162 14.33 20.26 17.83
CA TYR A 162 14.04 21.58 17.21
C TYR A 162 15.16 22.13 16.31
N ARG A 163 16.27 21.39 16.14
CA ARG A 163 17.33 21.70 15.15
C ARG A 163 16.94 21.23 13.75
#